data_AF-A0A2T6FD28-F1
#
_entry.id   AF-A0A2T6FD28-F1
#
_cell.length_a   1.000
_cell.length_b   1.000
_cell.length_c   1.000
_cell.angle_alpha   90.00
_cell.angle_beta   90.00
_cell.angle_gamma   90.00
#
_symmetry.space_group_name_H-M   'P 1'
#
loop_
_entity.id
_entity.type
_entity.pdbx_description
1 polymer ?
#
loop_
_entity_poly.entity_id
_entity_poly.type
_entity_poly.pdbx_seq_one_letter_code
_entity_poly.pdbx_strand_id
1 'polypeptide(L)'
;MDSVLGGADVAIGIAIDEGIAKDIESAIATNNPGFSMTAVVENVLHEHGKIEGLQSVIIDKYGFQAMPDDEVAPLIELQLIKNGGIVLKLKSSRDSTSSITFIQAKTEGALAEQQLSQEVKRLLTHAFP
;
A
#
# COMPACT_ATOMS: atom_id res chain seq x y z
N MET A 1 -15.11 -6.43 15.75
CA MET A 1 -15.89 -5.80 14.67
C MET A 1 -15.32 -6.38 13.40
N ASP A 2 -16.09 -7.20 12.70
CA ASP A 2 -15.66 -7.79 11.43
C ASP A 2 -15.84 -6.71 10.35
N SER A 3 -14.78 -5.94 10.10
CA SER A 3 -14.72 -5.05 8.94
C SER A 3 -14.60 -5.93 7.70
N VAL A 4 -15.62 -5.92 6.85
CA VAL A 4 -15.61 -6.69 5.61
C VAL A 4 -14.68 -5.98 4.63
N LEU A 5 -13.48 -6.53 4.43
CA LEU A 5 -12.58 -6.10 3.36
C LEU A 5 -13.07 -6.68 2.05
N GLY A 6 -13.60 -5.82 1.20
CA GLY A 6 -13.91 -6.16 -0.19
C GLY A 6 -12.63 -6.05 -1.01
N GLY A 7 -11.90 -7.16 -1.17
CA GLY A 7 -10.74 -7.23 -2.05
C GLY A 7 -11.17 -7.48 -3.50
N ALA A 8 -11.04 -6.48 -4.36
CA ALA A 8 -10.72 -6.75 -5.76
C ALA A 8 -9.23 -7.08 -5.80
N ASP A 9 -8.92 -8.37 -5.87
CA ASP A 9 -7.60 -8.95 -5.64
C ASP A 9 -6.67 -8.79 -6.86
N VAL A 10 -6.44 -7.55 -7.34
CA VAL A 10 -5.38 -7.22 -8.31
C VAL A 10 -5.01 -5.73 -8.23
N ALA A 11 -3.75 -5.41 -7.92
CA ALA A 11 -2.93 -4.48 -8.71
C ALA A 11 -1.51 -4.33 -8.11
N ILE A 12 -0.54 -5.08 -8.63
CA ILE A 12 0.85 -4.61 -8.69
C ILE A 12 1.06 -4.09 -10.11
N GLY A 13 1.47 -2.83 -10.22
CA GLY A 13 1.88 -2.22 -11.49
C GLY A 13 1.01 -1.05 -11.90
N ILE A 14 1.17 0.10 -11.24
CA ILE A 14 0.49 1.32 -11.70
C ILE A 14 1.52 2.46 -11.71
N ALA A 15 2.08 2.70 -12.90
CA ALA A 15 3.07 3.73 -13.26
C ALA A 15 4.56 3.34 -13.21
N ILE A 16 4.90 2.06 -13.36
CA ILE A 16 6.24 1.58 -13.76
C ILE A 16 6.12 0.55 -14.89
N ASP A 17 7.24 0.24 -15.53
CA ASP A 17 7.33 -0.84 -16.52
C ASP A 17 6.82 -2.17 -15.93
N GLU A 18 6.04 -2.93 -16.70
CA GLU A 18 5.41 -4.18 -16.26
C GLU A 18 6.45 -5.24 -15.86
N GLY A 19 7.61 -5.28 -16.53
CA GLY A 19 8.70 -6.19 -16.19
C GLY A 19 9.28 -5.86 -14.81
N ILE A 20 9.50 -4.57 -14.55
CA ILE A 20 9.98 -4.10 -13.24
C ILE A 20 8.95 -4.39 -12.14
N ALA A 21 7.66 -4.17 -12.41
CA ALA A 21 6.59 -4.46 -11.46
C ALA A 21 6.60 -5.94 -11.04
N LYS A 22 6.75 -6.86 -12.00
CA LYS A 22 6.85 -8.30 -11.76
C LYS A 22 8.12 -8.69 -11.01
N ASP A 23 9.24 -8.04 -11.30
CA ASP A 23 10.50 -8.30 -10.59
C ASP A 23 10.39 -7.91 -9.12
N ILE A 24 9.78 -6.75 -8.81
CA ILE A 24 9.53 -6.30 -7.44
C ILE A 24 8.55 -7.24 -6.72
N GLU A 25 7.45 -7.63 -7.38
CA GLU A 25 6.50 -8.61 -6.86
C GLU A 25 7.19 -9.94 -6.52
N SER A 26 8.06 -10.42 -7.42
CA SER A 26 8.81 -11.65 -7.24
C SER A 26 9.81 -11.54 -6.09
N ALA A 27 10.46 -10.39 -5.92
CA ALA A 27 11.36 -10.13 -4.80
C ALA A 27 10.60 -10.16 -3.47
N ILE A 28 9.44 -9.49 -3.39
CA ILE A 28 8.55 -9.51 -2.22
C ILE A 28 8.10 -10.95 -1.95
N ALA A 29 7.60 -11.67 -2.94
CA ALA A 29 7.12 -13.04 -2.78
C ALA A 29 8.23 -14.03 -2.37
N THR A 30 9.46 -13.80 -2.82
CA THR A 30 10.63 -14.59 -2.39
C THR A 30 10.96 -14.34 -0.91
N ASN A 31 10.84 -13.09 -0.46
CA ASN A 31 11.07 -12.70 0.93
C ASN A 31 9.93 -13.15 1.86
N ASN A 32 8.69 -12.85 1.46
CA ASN A 32 7.46 -13.12 2.19
C ASN A 32 6.41 -13.70 1.22
N PRO A 33 6.38 -15.03 1.03
CA PRO A 33 5.39 -15.68 0.16
C PRO A 33 3.94 -15.47 0.58
N GLY A 34 3.71 -15.07 1.84
CA GLY A 34 2.39 -14.77 2.39
C GLY A 34 2.06 -13.27 2.39
N PHE A 35 2.83 -12.44 1.67
CA PHE A 35 2.59 -11.00 1.62
C PHE A 35 1.16 -10.71 1.14
N SER A 36 0.46 -9.88 1.90
CA SER A 36 -0.90 -9.45 1.60
C SER A 36 -1.05 -7.98 1.99
N MET A 37 -1.32 -7.12 1.00
CA MET A 37 -1.58 -5.71 1.26
C MET A 37 -2.80 -5.52 2.16
N THR A 38 -3.81 -6.38 2.01
CA THR A 38 -4.97 -6.45 2.90
C THR A 38 -4.55 -6.65 4.36
N ALA A 39 -3.68 -7.63 4.63
CA ALA A 39 -3.18 -7.90 5.98
C ALA A 39 -2.34 -6.73 6.52
N VAL A 40 -1.55 -6.07 5.68
CA VAL A 40 -0.79 -4.87 6.06
C VAL A 40 -1.74 -3.75 6.50
N VAL A 41 -2.77 -3.47 5.72
CA VAL A 41 -3.79 -2.46 6.04
C VAL A 41 -4.55 -2.82 7.32
N GLU A 42 -4.96 -4.08 7.48
CA GLU A 42 -5.63 -4.58 8.69
C GLU A 42 -4.77 -4.39 9.94
N ASN A 43 -3.50 -4.78 9.87
CA ASN A 43 -2.57 -4.67 11.01
C ASN A 43 -2.41 -3.20 11.44
N VAL A 44 -2.24 -2.29 10.47
CA VAL A 44 -2.11 -0.85 10.75
C VAL A 44 -3.41 -0.28 11.34
N LEU A 45 -4.57 -0.68 10.84
CA LEU A 45 -5.86 -0.26 11.40
C LEU A 45 -6.05 -0.81 12.82
N HIS A 46 -5.61 -2.05 13.08
CA HIS A 46 -5.65 -2.65 14.40
C HIS A 46 -4.72 -1.93 15.39
N GLU A 47 -3.52 -1.52 14.95
CA GLU A 47 -2.59 -0.68 15.73
C GLU A 47 -3.19 0.68 16.07
N HIS A 48 -3.93 1.30 15.14
CA HIS A 48 -4.64 2.57 15.37
C HIS A 48 -5.87 2.44 16.28
N GLY A 49 -6.35 1.22 16.49
CA GLY A 49 -7.51 0.95 17.32
C GLY A 49 -8.85 1.26 16.62
N LYS A 50 -9.89 1.46 17.43
CA LYS A 50 -11.26 1.55 16.92
C LYS A 50 -11.53 2.90 16.25
N ILE A 51 -11.49 2.92 14.93
CA ILE A 51 -11.83 4.10 14.13
C ILE A 51 -13.34 4.30 14.12
N GLU A 52 -13.81 5.42 14.66
CA GLU A 52 -15.24 5.71 14.75
C GLU A 52 -15.89 5.75 13.37
N GLY A 53 -16.94 4.93 13.23
CA GLY A 53 -17.75 4.89 12.03
C GLY A 53 -17.11 4.20 10.82
N LEU A 54 -15.91 3.62 10.90
CA LEU A 54 -15.33 2.85 9.80
C LEU A 54 -16.12 1.54 9.59
N GLN A 55 -16.63 1.32 8.38
CA GLN A 55 -17.38 0.11 8.00
C GLN A 55 -16.54 -0.85 7.16
N SER A 56 -15.83 -0.33 6.16
CA SER A 56 -14.98 -1.13 5.29
C SER A 56 -13.83 -0.30 4.72
N VAL A 57 -12.81 -1.02 4.26
CA VAL A 57 -11.65 -0.46 3.54
C VAL A 57 -11.54 -1.18 2.21
N ILE A 58 -11.29 -0.42 1.16
CA ILE A 58 -11.06 -0.93 -0.19
C ILE A 58 -9.66 -0.48 -0.60
N ILE A 59 -8.83 -1.43 -1.04
CA ILE A 59 -7.53 -1.13 -1.64
C ILE A 59 -7.78 -1.02 -3.14
N ASP A 60 -7.75 0.19 -3.69
CA ASP A 60 -7.93 0.40 -5.12
C ASP A 60 -6.66 0.02 -5.89
N LYS A 61 -5.51 0.40 -5.34
CA LYS A 61 -4.19 0.24 -5.97
C LYS A 61 -3.09 0.13 -4.92
N TYR A 62 -2.07 -0.68 -5.20
CA TYR A 62 -0.83 -0.66 -4.44
C TYR A 62 0.38 -0.97 -5.35
N GLY A 63 1.60 -0.82 -4.83
CA GLY A 63 2.83 -1.09 -5.56
C GLY A 63 3.72 0.14 -5.63
N PHE A 64 4.36 0.34 -6.78
CA PHE A 64 5.39 1.35 -6.96
C PHE A 64 5.15 2.18 -8.22
N GLN A 65 5.55 3.45 -8.17
CA GLN A 65 5.56 4.39 -9.29
C GLN A 65 6.98 4.84 -9.59
N ALA A 66 7.29 5.09 -10.87
CA ALA A 66 8.59 5.60 -11.29
C ALA A 66 8.76 7.05 -10.80
N MET A 67 9.94 7.32 -10.28
CA MET A 67 10.44 8.64 -9.91
C MET A 67 11.65 8.98 -10.80
N PRO A 68 12.08 10.25 -10.85
CA PRO A 68 13.35 10.61 -11.48
C PRO A 68 14.53 9.80 -10.91
N ASP A 69 15.66 9.80 -11.62
CA ASP A 69 16.95 9.28 -11.11
C ASP A 69 16.97 7.77 -10.75
N ASP A 70 16.26 6.93 -11.53
CA ASP A 70 16.22 5.46 -11.36
C ASP A 70 15.59 5.02 -10.02
N GLU A 71 14.69 5.86 -9.48
CA GLU A 71 13.99 5.61 -8.24
C GLU A 71 12.54 5.16 -8.44
N VAL A 72 12.02 4.50 -7.40
CA VAL A 72 10.62 4.19 -7.22
C VAL A 72 10.13 4.65 -5.86
N ALA A 73 8.89 5.11 -5.83
CA ALA A 73 8.18 5.42 -4.60
C ALA A 73 6.94 4.52 -4.47
N PRO A 74 6.52 4.16 -3.26
CA PRO A 74 5.27 3.44 -3.08
C PRO A 74 4.08 4.28 -3.57
N LEU A 75 3.15 3.61 -4.23
CA LEU A 75 1.89 4.18 -4.71
C LEU A 75 0.76 3.33 -4.16
N ILE A 76 -0.04 3.91 -3.27
CA ILE A 76 -1.19 3.27 -2.65
C ILE A 76 -2.41 4.18 -2.81
N GLU A 77 -3.53 3.61 -3.25
CA GLU A 77 -4.84 4.25 -3.27
C GLU A 77 -5.81 3.41 -2.44
N LEU A 78 -6.41 4.02 -1.41
CA LEU A 78 -7.35 3.38 -0.50
C LEU A 78 -8.66 4.16 -0.47
N GLN A 79 -9.78 3.46 -0.30
CA GLN A 79 -11.08 4.06 0.05
C GLN A 79 -11.52 3.55 1.41
N LEU A 80 -11.85 4.48 2.30
CA LEU A 80 -12.38 4.20 3.63
C LEU A 80 -13.87 4.55 3.63
N ILE A 81 -14.71 3.55 3.83
CA ILE A 81 -16.16 3.72 3.86
C ILE A 81 -16.58 3.88 5.31
N LYS A 82 -17.14 5.04 5.64
CA LYS A 82 -17.68 5.35 6.96
C LYS A 82 -19.21 5.26 6.99
N ASN A 83 -19.77 5.19 8.20
CA ASN A 83 -21.20 5.26 8.47
C ASN A 83 -21.88 6.37 7.67
N GLY A 84 -22.99 6.06 7.01
CA GLY A 84 -23.70 6.99 6.12
C GLY A 84 -23.16 7.03 4.68
N GLY A 85 -22.23 6.14 4.32
CA GLY A 85 -21.71 6.02 2.94
C GLY A 85 -20.66 7.08 2.59
N ILE A 86 -20.10 7.77 3.59
CA ILE A 86 -19.02 8.74 3.36
C ILE A 86 -17.77 7.97 2.97
N VAL A 87 -17.26 8.25 1.77
CA VAL A 87 -16.05 7.63 1.24
C VAL A 87 -14.88 8.61 1.36
N LEU A 88 -13.90 8.29 2.20
CA LEU A 88 -12.64 9.02 2.25
C LEU A 88 -11.61 8.32 1.36
N LYS A 89 -11.14 9.01 0.33
CA LYS A 89 -10.10 8.49 -0.58
C LYS A 89 -8.73 8.96 -0.12
N LEU A 90 -7.83 8.01 0.12
CA LEU A 90 -6.44 8.26 0.48
C LEU A 90 -5.56 7.86 -0.68
N LYS A 91 -4.55 8.67 -0.96
CA LYS A 91 -3.60 8.42 -2.03
C LYS A 91 -2.19 8.84 -1.61
N SER A 92 -1.21 8.01 -1.94
CA SER A 92 0.20 8.34 -1.80
C SER A 92 0.57 9.60 -2.56
N SER A 93 1.30 10.51 -1.90
CA SER A 93 1.85 11.70 -2.55
C SER A 93 3.33 11.47 -2.80
N ARG A 94 3.77 11.75 -4.04
CA ARG A 94 5.15 11.58 -4.52
C ARG A 94 6.17 12.30 -3.64
N ASP A 95 5.81 13.45 -3.10
CA ASP A 95 6.70 14.34 -2.35
C ASP A 95 6.85 13.93 -0.87
N SER A 96 6.07 12.95 -0.41
CA SER A 96 5.96 12.59 1.01
C SER A 96 6.44 11.18 1.34
N THR A 97 7.02 10.50 0.36
CA THR A 97 7.42 9.10 0.43
C THR A 97 8.92 8.96 0.30
N SER A 98 9.51 8.15 1.18
CA SER A 98 10.85 7.62 1.00
C SER A 98 10.90 6.84 -0.32
N SER A 99 11.83 7.18 -1.21
CA SER A 99 12.09 6.45 -2.43
C SER A 99 13.22 5.43 -2.23
N ILE A 100 13.23 4.40 -3.08
CA ILE A 100 14.34 3.44 -3.22
C ILE A 100 14.67 3.29 -4.70
N THR A 101 15.87 2.83 -5.03
CA THR A 101 16.21 2.59 -6.44
C THR A 101 15.45 1.39 -7.02
N PHE A 102 15.29 1.34 -8.34
CA PHE A 102 14.74 0.17 -9.03
C PHE A 102 15.51 -1.12 -8.71
N ILE A 103 16.85 -1.02 -8.59
CA ILE A 103 17.70 -2.16 -8.24
C ILE A 103 17.35 -2.69 -6.85
N GLN A 104 17.25 -1.81 -5.85
CA GLN A 104 16.89 -2.21 -4.50
C GLN A 104 15.48 -2.82 -4.46
N ALA A 105 14.51 -2.21 -5.12
CA ALA A 105 13.14 -2.71 -5.15
C ALA A 105 13.03 -4.13 -5.73
N LYS A 106 13.85 -4.49 -6.73
CA LYS A 106 13.82 -5.81 -7.38
C LYS A 106 14.71 -6.87 -6.72
N THR A 107 15.65 -6.49 -5.85
CA THR A 107 16.55 -7.45 -5.19
C THR A 107 16.28 -7.59 -3.70
N GLU A 108 15.75 -6.54 -3.06
CA GLU A 108 15.52 -6.47 -1.63
C GLU A 108 14.02 -6.48 -1.32
N GLY A 109 13.41 -7.67 -1.41
CA GLY A 109 11.97 -7.85 -1.15
C GLY A 109 11.51 -7.31 0.21
N ALA A 110 12.34 -7.48 1.25
CA ALA A 110 12.06 -6.93 2.58
C ALA A 110 11.99 -5.40 2.59
N LEU A 111 12.86 -4.72 1.83
CA LEU A 111 12.86 -3.26 1.73
C LEU A 111 11.63 -2.77 0.96
N ALA A 112 11.27 -3.44 -0.14
CA ALA A 112 10.07 -3.13 -0.90
C ALA A 112 8.79 -3.32 -0.06
N GLU A 113 8.67 -4.42 0.67
CA GLU A 113 7.58 -4.68 1.62
C GLU A 113 7.51 -3.61 2.73
N GLN A 114 8.67 -3.23 3.29
CA GLN A 114 8.75 -2.19 4.30
C GLN A 114 8.27 -0.84 3.77
N GLN A 115 8.64 -0.46 2.54
CA GLN A 115 8.20 0.79 1.92
C GLN A 115 6.68 0.85 1.77
N LEU A 116 6.07 -0.24 1.28
CA LEU A 116 4.63 -0.34 1.17
C LEU A 116 3.94 -0.24 2.53
N SER A 117 4.45 -0.94 3.53
CA SER A 117 3.88 -0.95 4.89
C SER A 117 3.97 0.41 5.57
N GLN A 118 5.11 1.09 5.43
CA GLN A 118 5.31 2.45 5.95
C GLN A 118 4.36 3.44 5.28
N GLU A 119 4.13 3.30 3.98
CA GLU A 119 3.24 4.19 3.26
C GLU A 119 1.77 4.01 3.65
N VAL A 120 1.32 2.76 3.85
CA VAL A 120 0.00 2.48 4.44
C VAL A 120 -0.14 3.15 5.81
N LYS A 121 0.86 2.98 6.68
CA LYS A 121 0.88 3.60 8.01
C LYS A 121 0.79 5.11 7.92
N ARG A 122 1.56 5.74 7.04
CA ARG A 122 1.55 7.19 6.83
C ARG A 122 0.19 7.70 6.38
N LEU A 123 -0.42 7.04 5.39
CA LEU A 123 -1.73 7.41 4.86
C LEU A 123 -2.83 7.33 5.92
N LEU A 124 -2.87 6.22 6.67
CA LEU A 124 -3.88 6.01 7.69
C LEU A 124 -3.69 6.95 8.90
N THR A 125 -2.45 7.18 9.35
CA THR A 125 -2.20 8.18 10.43
C THR A 125 -2.60 9.60 10.02
N HIS A 126 -2.37 9.99 8.76
CA HIS A 126 -2.83 11.31 8.29
C HIS A 126 -4.36 11.43 8.20
N ALA A 127 -5.03 10.34 7.85
CA ALA A 127 -6.49 10.30 7.75
C ALA A 127 -7.19 10.27 9.11
N PHE A 128 -6.49 9.77 10.14
CA PHE A 128 -6.99 9.55 11.48
C PHE A 128 -5.97 10.06 12.52
N PRO A 129 -5.84 11.38 12.69
CA PRO A 129 -4.96 11.98 13.69
C PRO A 129 -5.44 11.78 15.13
#